data_AF-A0A967B904-F1
#
_entry.id   AF-A0A967B904-F1
#
_cell.length_a   1.000
_cell.length_b   1.000
_cell.length_c   1.000
_cell.angle_alpha   90.00
_cell.angle_beta   90.00
_cell.angle_gamma   90.00
#
_symmetry.space_group_name_H-M   'P 1'
#
loop_
_entity.id
_entity.type
_entity.pdbx_description
1 polymer ?
#
loop_
_entity_poly.entity_id
_entity_poly.type
_entity_poly.pdbx_seq_one_letter_code
_entity_poly.pdbx_strand_id
1 'polypeptide(L)'
;MSAVPASSCLLWGGFSQFGNATALNHLLDLMLRSRDYQGSEQSDDAFQAMMAAAGLLDPAPDIIALAGFARREAALGAFLSGYDTIVDARSNESLEDPQWSVEAGLIQFRRVLQSDAGSDATLEWLDALPWSNILSDARIMDHAVQELCAGRALLDEDGAVIARDMDCARI
;
A
#
# COMPACT_ATOMS: atom_id res chain seq x y z
N MET A 1 41.51 7.30 8.26
CA MET A 1 40.29 7.76 7.54
C MET A 1 39.16 6.87 8.03
N SER A 2 38.32 7.38 8.94
CA SER A 2 37.19 6.62 9.47
C SER A 2 36.09 6.59 8.42
N ALA A 3 35.70 5.38 7.98
CA ALA A 3 34.50 5.19 7.21
C ALA A 3 33.30 5.56 8.08
N VAL A 4 32.61 6.63 7.72
CA VAL A 4 31.30 6.95 8.27
C VAL A 4 30.33 5.89 7.73
N PRO A 5 29.56 5.18 8.59
CA PRO A 5 28.55 4.26 8.09
C PRO A 5 27.51 5.08 7.32
N ALA A 6 27.23 4.71 6.07
CA ALA A 6 26.19 5.31 5.26
C ALA A 6 24.88 5.28 6.06
N SER A 7 24.48 6.44 6.57
CA SER A 7 23.16 6.61 7.18
C SER A 7 22.16 6.35 6.07
N SER A 8 21.23 5.41 6.28
CA SER A 8 20.39 4.87 5.21
C SER A 8 19.55 5.99 4.57
N CYS A 9 19.88 6.39 3.35
CA CYS A 9 19.08 7.31 2.54
C CYS A 9 17.72 6.68 2.10
N LEU A 10 17.38 5.49 2.59
CA LEU A 10 16.16 4.78 2.27
C LEU A 10 14.96 5.49 2.90
N LEU A 11 14.07 6.03 2.07
CA LEU A 11 12.81 6.64 2.49
C LEU A 11 11.68 5.60 2.50
N TRP A 12 11.68 4.67 1.55
CA TRP A 12 10.70 3.58 1.51
C TRP A 12 11.31 2.33 0.86
N GLY A 13 11.10 1.16 1.48
CA GLY A 13 11.71 -0.11 1.07
C GLY A 13 11.15 -0.75 -0.20
N GLY A 14 10.13 -0.14 -0.82
CA GLY A 14 9.49 -0.68 -2.01
C GLY A 14 8.00 -0.93 -1.84
N PHE A 15 7.28 -0.82 -2.94
CA PHE A 15 5.84 -1.13 -3.03
C PHE A 15 5.61 -2.63 -2.84
N SER A 16 4.36 -3.03 -2.57
CA SER A 16 3.99 -4.45 -2.37
C SER A 16 4.52 -5.39 -3.47
N GLN A 17 4.53 -4.93 -4.71
CA GLN A 17 5.05 -5.68 -5.87
C GLN A 17 6.59 -5.83 -5.93
N PHE A 18 7.32 -5.19 -5.01
CA PHE A 18 8.79 -5.17 -4.99
C PHE A 18 9.43 -5.65 -3.67
N GLY A 19 8.67 -6.26 -2.77
CA GLY A 19 9.23 -7.18 -1.78
C GLY A 19 9.56 -6.63 -0.39
N ASN A 20 9.15 -5.40 -0.02
CA ASN A 20 9.19 -5.00 1.39
C ASN A 20 8.02 -5.64 2.15
N ALA A 21 8.30 -6.59 3.03
CA ALA A 21 7.30 -7.38 3.76
C ALA A 21 6.77 -6.64 5.01
N THR A 22 6.13 -5.48 4.80
CA THR A 22 5.42 -4.75 5.86
C THR A 22 3.94 -5.17 5.89
N ALA A 23 3.30 -5.01 7.04
CA ALA A 23 1.86 -5.24 7.17
C ALA A 23 1.06 -4.36 6.21
N LEU A 24 1.52 -3.12 5.94
CA LEU A 24 0.94 -2.25 4.92
C LEU A 24 1.02 -2.89 3.53
N ASN A 25 2.20 -3.35 3.11
CA ASN A 25 2.39 -3.91 1.78
C ASN A 25 1.59 -5.21 1.58
N HIS A 26 1.47 -6.05 2.60
CA HIS A 26 0.61 -7.23 2.55
C HIS A 26 -0.88 -6.84 2.44
N LEU A 27 -1.32 -5.80 3.17
CA LEU A 27 -2.69 -5.30 3.05
C LEU A 27 -2.97 -4.73 1.66
N LEU A 28 -2.06 -3.92 1.11
CA LEU A 28 -2.19 -3.34 -0.22
C LEU A 28 -2.17 -4.41 -1.31
N ASP A 29 -1.32 -5.44 -1.20
CA ASP A 29 -1.33 -6.59 -2.13
C ASP A 29 -2.67 -7.32 -2.06
N LEU A 30 -3.17 -7.65 -0.86
CA LEU A 30 -4.47 -8.29 -0.71
C LEU A 30 -5.60 -7.44 -1.33
N MET A 31 -5.59 -6.13 -1.12
CA MET A 31 -6.55 -5.21 -1.72
C MET A 31 -6.50 -5.24 -3.25
N LEU A 32 -5.28 -5.20 -3.84
CA LEU A 32 -5.08 -5.32 -5.29
C LEU A 32 -5.60 -6.66 -5.82
N ARG A 33 -5.23 -7.79 -5.20
CA ARG A 33 -5.70 -9.12 -5.61
C ARG A 33 -7.22 -9.27 -5.47
N SER A 34 -7.82 -8.63 -4.47
CA SER A 34 -9.27 -8.63 -4.28
C SER A 34 -9.98 -7.90 -5.42
N ARG A 35 -9.44 -6.76 -5.85
CA ARG A 35 -9.93 -6.04 -7.06
C ARG A 35 -9.74 -6.89 -8.31
N ASP A 36 -8.56 -7.48 -8.50
CA ASP A 36 -8.26 -8.27 -9.69
C ASP A 36 -9.18 -9.49 -9.80
N TYR A 37 -9.48 -10.16 -8.69
CA TYR A 37 -10.44 -11.27 -8.63
C TYR A 37 -11.87 -10.84 -9.00
N GLN A 38 -12.30 -9.64 -8.57
CA GLN A 38 -13.61 -9.09 -8.94
C GLN A 38 -13.67 -8.78 -10.44
N GLY A 39 -12.58 -8.28 -11.02
CA GLY A 39 -12.47 -7.96 -12.44
C GLY A 39 -12.23 -9.15 -13.36
N SER A 40 -11.79 -10.31 -12.85
CA SER A 40 -11.38 -11.47 -13.67
C SER A 40 -12.51 -12.45 -14.03
N GLU A 41 -13.78 -12.03 -13.92
CA GLU A 41 -14.93 -12.94 -13.94
C GLU A 41 -14.83 -14.06 -12.87
N GLN A 42 -14.15 -13.76 -11.76
CA GLN A 42 -13.93 -14.69 -10.65
C GLN A 42 -13.14 -15.95 -11.04
N SER A 43 -12.09 -15.78 -11.85
CA SER A 43 -11.20 -16.88 -12.23
C SER A 43 -10.55 -17.55 -11.01
N ASP A 44 -10.36 -18.88 -11.11
CA ASP A 44 -9.71 -19.68 -10.07
C ASP A 44 -8.29 -19.17 -9.77
N ASP A 45 -7.53 -18.77 -10.79
CA ASP A 45 -6.17 -18.25 -10.62
C ASP A 45 -6.14 -16.95 -9.80
N ALA A 46 -7.08 -16.03 -10.07
CA ALA A 46 -7.17 -14.78 -9.32
C ALA A 46 -7.66 -15.02 -7.88
N PHE A 47 -8.56 -15.99 -7.68
CA PHE A 47 -8.97 -16.42 -6.35
C PHE A 47 -7.79 -16.98 -5.54
N GLN A 48 -6.99 -17.86 -6.15
CA GLN A 48 -5.81 -18.43 -5.49
C GLN A 48 -4.77 -17.35 -5.16
N ALA A 49 -4.55 -16.38 -6.06
CA ALA A 49 -3.66 -15.25 -5.80
C ALA A 49 -4.14 -14.38 -4.63
N MET A 50 -5.45 -14.08 -4.56
CA MET A 50 -6.06 -13.36 -3.45
C MET A 50 -5.90 -14.11 -2.12
N MET A 51 -6.18 -15.42 -2.11
CA MET A 51 -6.04 -16.24 -0.90
C MET A 51 -4.57 -16.40 -0.47
N ALA A 52 -3.63 -16.46 -1.42
CA ALA A 52 -2.20 -16.47 -1.12
C ALA A 52 -1.77 -15.16 -0.46
N ALA A 53 -2.23 -14.00 -0.96
CA ALA A 53 -1.96 -12.70 -0.35
C ALA A 53 -2.57 -12.59 1.06
N ALA A 54 -3.80 -13.09 1.25
CA ALA A 54 -4.46 -13.15 2.55
C ALA A 54 -3.65 -13.93 3.58
N GLY A 55 -3.03 -15.04 3.18
CA GLY A 55 -2.22 -15.88 4.05
C GLY A 55 -0.93 -15.23 4.57
N LEU A 56 -0.52 -14.07 4.03
CA LEU A 56 0.64 -13.32 4.49
C LEU A 56 0.32 -12.36 5.66
N LEU A 57 -0.96 -12.20 6.00
CA LEU A 57 -1.42 -11.36 7.11
C LEU A 57 -1.55 -12.20 8.39
N ASP A 58 -1.32 -11.57 9.53
CA ASP A 58 -1.51 -12.19 10.86
C ASP A 58 -2.38 -11.25 11.74
N PRO A 59 -3.64 -11.64 12.06
CA PRO A 59 -4.29 -12.88 11.62
C PRO A 59 -4.67 -12.85 10.13
N ALA A 60 -4.60 -14.01 9.48
CA ALA A 60 -5.07 -14.17 8.10
C ALA A 60 -6.62 -14.06 8.05
N PRO A 61 -7.20 -13.30 7.11
CA PRO A 61 -8.65 -13.25 6.95
C PRO A 61 -9.19 -14.57 6.40
N ASP A 62 -10.40 -14.93 6.81
CA ASP A 62 -11.18 -15.94 6.12
C ASP A 62 -11.97 -15.33 4.95
N ILE A 63 -12.68 -16.18 4.19
CA ILE A 63 -13.47 -15.75 3.03
C ILE A 63 -14.57 -14.75 3.43
N ILE A 64 -15.14 -14.87 4.64
CA ILE A 64 -16.20 -13.98 5.12
C ILE A 64 -15.61 -12.60 5.43
N ALA A 65 -14.44 -12.54 6.05
CA ALA A 65 -13.70 -11.31 6.30
C ALA A 65 -13.26 -10.60 5.00
N LEU A 66 -13.09 -11.32 3.88
CA LEU A 66 -12.81 -10.71 2.57
C LEU A 66 -14.07 -10.15 1.87
N ALA A 67 -15.28 -10.54 2.29
CA ALA A 67 -16.50 -10.19 1.59
C ALA A 67 -16.76 -8.66 1.54
N GLY A 68 -16.35 -7.91 2.55
CA GLY A 68 -16.50 -6.44 2.57
C GLY A 68 -15.74 -5.75 1.43
N PHE A 69 -14.61 -6.31 0.99
CA PHE A 69 -13.87 -5.81 -0.18
C PHE A 69 -14.67 -5.95 -1.47
N ALA A 70 -15.39 -7.06 -1.65
CA ALA A 70 -16.30 -7.27 -2.79
C ALA A 70 -17.54 -6.38 -2.72
N ARG A 71 -18.12 -6.22 -1.53
CA ARG A 71 -19.31 -5.36 -1.35
C ARG A 71 -19.00 -3.89 -1.58
N ARG A 72 -17.77 -3.47 -1.34
CA ARG A 72 -17.27 -2.11 -1.54
C ARG A 72 -16.29 -2.00 -2.70
N GLU A 73 -16.44 -2.84 -3.72
CA GLU A 73 -15.60 -2.86 -4.93
C GLU A 73 -15.37 -1.45 -5.51
N ALA A 74 -16.43 -0.65 -5.70
CA ALA A 74 -16.28 0.69 -6.27
C ALA A 74 -15.39 1.62 -5.42
N ALA A 75 -15.47 1.51 -4.09
CA ALA A 75 -14.63 2.30 -3.19
C ALA A 75 -13.21 1.74 -3.11
N LEU A 76 -13.06 0.41 -3.15
CA LEU A 76 -11.77 -0.27 -3.25
C LEU A 76 -11.05 0.13 -4.54
N GLY A 77 -11.76 0.09 -5.68
CA GLY A 77 -11.29 0.52 -6.98
C GLY A 77 -10.88 1.98 -6.99
N ALA A 78 -11.70 2.89 -6.46
CA ALA A 78 -11.35 4.31 -6.36
C ALA A 78 -10.09 4.54 -5.50
N PHE A 79 -9.93 3.80 -4.40
CA PHE A 79 -8.71 3.84 -3.59
C PHE A 79 -7.49 3.36 -4.37
N LEU A 80 -7.61 2.19 -5.02
CA LEU A 80 -6.50 1.57 -5.74
C LEU A 80 -6.13 2.32 -7.01
N SER A 81 -7.06 2.99 -7.68
CA SER A 81 -6.71 3.87 -8.81
C SER A 81 -5.78 5.01 -8.40
N GLY A 82 -5.95 5.57 -7.20
CA GLY A 82 -5.01 6.55 -6.66
C GLY A 82 -3.67 5.94 -6.21
N TYR A 83 -3.66 4.65 -5.86
CA TYR A 83 -2.43 3.92 -5.59
C TYR A 83 -1.66 3.57 -6.87
N ASP A 84 -2.36 3.16 -7.93
CA ASP A 84 -1.79 2.81 -9.23
C ASP A 84 -1.04 4.01 -9.83
N THR A 85 -1.52 5.25 -9.66
CA THR A 85 -0.79 6.45 -10.13
C THR A 85 0.56 6.63 -9.44
N ILE A 86 0.69 6.22 -8.18
CA ILE A 86 1.96 6.24 -7.44
C ILE A 86 2.91 5.16 -7.99
N VAL A 87 2.36 3.97 -8.30
CA VAL A 87 3.13 2.83 -8.79
C VAL A 87 3.57 3.00 -10.25
N ASP A 88 2.71 3.55 -11.10
CA ASP A 88 2.96 3.81 -12.52
C ASP A 88 4.03 4.87 -12.77
N ALA A 89 4.48 5.59 -11.74
CA ALA A 89 5.63 6.51 -11.77
C ALA A 89 6.95 5.86 -12.26
N ARG A 90 7.01 4.53 -12.35
CA ARG A 90 8.08 3.80 -13.06
C ARG A 90 8.15 4.10 -14.56
N SER A 91 7.07 4.62 -15.16
CA SER A 91 6.96 4.87 -16.60
C SER A 91 7.64 6.17 -17.08
N ASN A 92 8.39 6.88 -16.22
CA ASN A 92 9.11 8.13 -16.52
C ASN A 92 8.23 9.36 -16.81
N GLU A 93 6.92 9.32 -16.59
CA GLU A 93 6.09 10.52 -16.62
C GLU A 93 6.15 11.20 -15.25
N SER A 94 6.51 12.49 -15.22
CA SER A 94 6.62 13.24 -13.98
C SER A 94 5.30 13.20 -13.22
N LEU A 95 5.34 12.78 -11.95
CA LEU A 95 4.23 12.96 -11.04
C LEU A 95 4.00 14.47 -10.88
N GLU A 96 3.05 15.02 -11.65
CA GLU A 96 2.48 16.34 -11.36
C GLU A 96 1.66 16.19 -10.07
N ASP A 97 2.35 16.31 -8.93
CA ASP A 97 1.79 16.47 -7.59
C ASP A 97 0.71 15.43 -7.21
N PRO A 98 1.07 14.25 -6.68
CA PRO A 98 0.07 13.30 -6.22
C PRO A 98 -0.63 13.89 -5.00
N GLN A 99 -1.83 14.43 -5.23
CA GLN A 99 -2.76 14.80 -4.16
C GLN A 99 -3.28 13.57 -3.39
N TRP A 100 -2.80 12.38 -3.73
CA TRP A 100 -3.22 11.12 -3.14
C TRP A 100 -2.32 10.71 -1.98
N SER A 101 -2.94 10.27 -0.88
CA SER A 101 -2.27 9.75 0.32
C SER A 101 -2.80 8.35 0.60
N VAL A 102 -1.89 7.40 0.76
CA VAL A 102 -2.17 6.02 1.17
C VAL A 102 -2.81 6.01 2.55
N GLU A 103 -2.31 6.81 3.50
CA GLU A 103 -2.90 6.91 4.84
C GLU A 103 -4.35 7.39 4.76
N ALA A 104 -4.59 8.52 4.11
CA ALA A 104 -5.91 9.12 3.98
C ALA A 104 -6.87 8.17 3.23
N GLY A 105 -6.37 7.50 2.19
CA GLY A 105 -7.11 6.52 1.42
C GLY A 105 -7.54 5.31 2.24
N LEU A 106 -6.65 4.74 3.06
CA LEU A 106 -6.97 3.62 3.96
C LEU A 106 -8.00 4.01 5.02
N ILE A 107 -7.86 5.20 5.63
CA ILE A 107 -8.83 5.73 6.59
C ILE A 107 -10.20 5.91 5.93
N GLN A 108 -10.23 6.47 4.71
CA GLN A 108 -11.47 6.70 4.00
C GLN A 108 -12.14 5.39 3.56
N PHE A 109 -11.36 4.42 3.06
CA PHE A 109 -11.88 3.11 2.69
C PHE A 109 -12.49 2.39 3.89
N ARG A 110 -11.81 2.43 5.04
CA ARG A 110 -12.34 1.89 6.30
C ARG A 110 -13.65 2.55 6.73
N ARG A 111 -13.79 3.87 6.57
CA ARG A 111 -15.07 4.57 6.82
C ARG A 111 -16.19 4.11 5.88
N VAL A 112 -15.86 3.81 4.62
CA VAL A 112 -16.84 3.25 3.67
C VAL A 112 -17.30 1.86 4.11
N LEU A 113 -16.39 1.01 4.60
CA LEU A 113 -16.75 -0.27 5.20
C LEU A 113 -17.65 -0.10 6.44
N GLN A 114 -17.34 0.85 7.32
CA GLN A 114 -18.15 1.16 8.52
C GLN A 114 -19.58 1.61 8.21
N SER A 115 -19.85 2.10 6.99
CA SER A 115 -21.20 2.47 6.56
C SER A 115 -21.99 1.31 5.93
N ASP A 116 -21.43 0.09 5.87
CA ASP A 116 -22.09 -1.14 5.38
C ASP A 116 -22.23 -2.17 6.50
N ALA A 117 -23.46 -2.50 6.90
CA ALA A 117 -23.71 -3.60 7.84
C ALA A 117 -23.26 -4.97 7.31
N GLY A 118 -23.08 -5.11 6.00
CA GLY A 118 -22.53 -6.35 5.41
C GLY A 118 -21.01 -6.47 5.46
N SER A 119 -20.31 -5.49 6.03
CA SER A 119 -18.85 -5.46 6.15
C SER A 119 -18.33 -5.71 7.57
N ASP A 120 -19.21 -6.12 8.51
CA ASP A 120 -18.87 -6.32 9.93
C ASP A 120 -17.69 -7.28 10.12
N ALA A 121 -17.71 -8.45 9.48
CA ALA A 121 -16.62 -9.42 9.57
C ALA A 121 -15.29 -8.88 9.02
N THR A 122 -15.33 -8.07 7.96
CA THR A 122 -14.15 -7.39 7.41
C THR A 122 -13.61 -6.37 8.41
N LEU A 123 -14.48 -5.61 9.07
CA LEU A 123 -14.08 -4.61 10.07
C LEU A 123 -13.49 -5.27 11.32
N GLU A 124 -14.12 -6.33 11.82
CA GLU A 124 -13.60 -7.11 12.96
C GLU A 124 -12.20 -7.67 12.67
N TRP A 125 -11.98 -8.19 11.46
CA TRP A 125 -10.67 -8.65 11.04
C TRP A 125 -9.66 -7.49 10.92
N LEU A 126 -10.02 -6.37 10.29
CA LEU A 126 -9.17 -5.18 10.20
C LEU A 126 -8.80 -4.61 11.58
N ASP A 127 -9.67 -4.78 12.59
CA ASP A 127 -9.42 -4.39 13.98
C ASP A 127 -8.40 -5.27 14.69
N ALA A 128 -8.20 -6.51 14.22
CA ALA A 128 -7.18 -7.40 14.74
C ALA A 128 -5.78 -7.12 14.15
N LEU A 129 -5.69 -6.37 13.06
CA LEU A 129 -4.42 -6.00 12.43
C LEU A 129 -3.69 -4.89 13.22
N PRO A 130 -2.35 -4.78 13.10
CA PRO A 130 -1.56 -3.73 13.76
C PRO A 130 -1.75 -2.36 13.07
N TRP A 131 -2.95 -1.77 13.20
CA TRP A 131 -3.36 -0.58 12.45
C TRP A 131 -2.45 0.64 12.69
N SER A 132 -1.91 0.79 13.89
CA SER A 132 -0.92 1.85 14.18
C SER A 132 0.33 1.74 13.33
N ASN A 133 0.82 0.52 13.10
CA ASN A 133 2.02 0.26 12.30
C ASN A 133 1.70 0.44 10.82
N ILE A 134 0.55 -0.08 10.36
CA ILE A 134 0.08 0.08 8.98
C ILE A 134 -0.05 1.57 8.62
N LEU A 135 -0.67 2.39 9.47
CA LEU A 135 -0.79 3.83 9.22
C LEU A 135 0.54 4.57 9.35
N SER A 136 1.43 4.13 10.25
CA SER A 136 2.80 4.68 10.33
C SER A 136 3.59 4.42 9.05
N ASP A 137 3.55 3.18 8.55
CA ASP A 137 4.18 2.80 7.28
C ASP A 137 3.55 3.57 6.11
N ALA A 138 2.22 3.79 6.13
CA ALA A 138 1.53 4.54 5.09
C ALA A 138 1.99 6.01 5.04
N ARG A 139 2.22 6.63 6.20
CA ARG A 139 2.80 7.98 6.28
C ARG A 139 4.23 8.05 5.76
N ILE A 140 5.05 7.05 6.07
CA ILE A 140 6.42 6.96 5.58
C ILE A 140 6.42 6.83 4.05
N MET A 141 5.55 5.98 3.53
CA MET A 141 5.33 5.81 2.09
C MET A 141 4.84 7.11 1.44
N ASP A 142 3.84 7.77 2.01
CA ASP A 142 3.33 9.06 1.53
C ASP A 142 4.45 10.12 1.48
N HIS A 143 5.27 10.20 2.52
CA HIS A 143 6.42 11.10 2.56
C HIS A 143 7.45 10.75 1.47
N ALA A 144 7.79 9.47 1.30
CA ALA A 144 8.74 9.03 0.28
C ALA A 144 8.26 9.41 -1.13
N VAL A 145 6.96 9.25 -1.41
CA VAL A 145 6.33 9.66 -2.67
C VAL A 145 6.42 11.18 -2.84
N GLN A 146 6.12 11.97 -1.81
CA GLN A 146 6.27 13.43 -1.87
C GLN A 146 7.71 13.87 -2.19
N GLU A 147 8.71 13.23 -1.58
CA GLU A 147 10.11 13.49 -1.86
C GLU A 147 10.48 13.13 -3.31
N LEU A 148 9.92 12.03 -3.85
CA LEU A 148 10.09 11.63 -5.25
C LEU A 148 9.49 12.68 -6.21
N CYS A 149 8.26 13.14 -5.96
CA CYS A 149 7.57 14.15 -6.77
C CYS A 149 8.27 15.51 -6.74
N ALA A 150 8.83 15.87 -5.58
CA ALA A 150 9.61 17.09 -5.45
C ALA A 150 11.01 16.99 -6.09
N GLY A 151 11.37 15.85 -6.69
CA GLY A 151 12.67 15.62 -7.30
C GLY A 151 13.81 15.50 -6.30
N ARG A 152 13.50 15.28 -5.02
CA ARG A 152 14.44 15.11 -3.90
C ARG A 152 14.72 13.65 -3.57
N ALA A 153 14.03 12.71 -4.21
CA ALA A 153 14.33 11.27 -4.14
C ALA A 153 14.52 10.64 -5.51
N LEU A 154 14.95 9.38 -5.51
CA LEU A 154 15.14 8.50 -6.66
C LEU A 154 14.41 7.19 -6.38
N LEU A 155 13.87 6.59 -7.43
CA LEU A 155 13.34 5.23 -7.41
C LEU A 155 14.42 4.29 -7.95
N ASP A 156 14.73 3.21 -7.24
CA ASP A 156 15.65 2.18 -7.73
C ASP A 156 14.94 1.07 -8.53
N GLU A 157 15.72 0.13 -9.05
CA GLU A 157 15.23 -1.01 -9.85
C GLU A 157 14.43 -2.03 -9.02
N ASP A 158 14.47 -1.93 -7.69
CA ASP A 158 13.69 -2.73 -6.75
C ASP A 158 12.52 -1.91 -6.19
N GLY A 159 12.21 -0.75 -6.79
CA GLY A 159 11.09 0.10 -6.40
C GLY A 159 11.25 0.78 -5.04
N ALA A 160 12.42 0.71 -4.41
CA ALA A 160 12.74 1.45 -3.22
C ALA A 160 12.94 2.94 -3.54
N VAL A 161 12.50 3.79 -2.62
CA VAL A 161 12.63 5.24 -2.74
C VAL A 161 13.78 5.69 -1.86
N ILE A 162 14.75 6.36 -2.46
CA ILE A 162 16.01 6.76 -1.83
C ILE A 162 16.17 8.27 -1.95
N ALA A 163 16.40 8.97 -0.84
CA ALA A 163 16.67 10.40 -0.83
C ALA A 163 17.92 10.73 -1.69
N ARG A 164 17.81 11.77 -2.53
CA ARG A 164 18.96 12.40 -3.17
C ARG A 164 19.70 13.18 -2.09
N ASP A 165 20.98 12.93 -1.97
CA ASP A 165 21.87 13.29 -0.87
C ASP A 165 22.11 14.82 -0.71
N MET A 166 21.05 15.60 -0.46
CA MET A 166 21.12 17.05 -0.27
C MET A 166 20.90 17.52 1.18
N ASP A 167 20.53 16.66 2.14
CA ASP A 167 20.28 17.10 3.53
C ASP A 167 20.46 16.01 4.63
N CYS A 168 21.23 14.94 4.41
CA CYS A 168 21.57 13.99 5.51
C CYS A 168 22.44 14.61 6.64
N ALA A 169 22.71 15.92 6.61
CA ALA A 169 23.55 16.65 7.56
C ALA A 169 22.80 17.66 8.46
N ARG A 170 21.46 17.68 8.47
CA ARG A 170 20.67 18.56 9.35
C ARG A 170 19.64 17.79 10.18
N ILE A 171 20.12 17.08 11.21
CA ILE A 171 19.36 16.80 12.43
C ILE A 171 20.27 17.15 13.62
#